data_AF-A0A147K0C4-F1
#
_entry.id   AF-A0A147K0C4-F1
#
_cell.length_a   1.000
_cell.length_b   1.000
_cell.length_c   1.000
_cell.angle_alpha   90.00
_cell.angle_beta   90.00
_cell.angle_gamma   90.00
#
_symmetry.space_group_name_H-M   'P 1'
#
loop_
_entity.id
_entity.type
_entity.pdbx_description
1 polymer ?
#
loop_
_entity_poly.entity_id
_entity_poly.type
_entity_poly.pdbx_seq_one_letter_code
_entity_poly.pdbx_strand_id
1 'polypeptide(L)'
;MPILEFHNGPLDGIEIRFERELRIVPENVASEGPDVFIYPYDRLFGAVLVYTGDEGVRVERENGESVDVPYGIIFLLGNTYLSIRKEEGG
;
A
#
# COMPACT_ATOMS: atom_id res chain seq x y z
N MET A 1 -10.56 -1.66 10.48
CA MET A 1 -10.29 -1.29 9.07
C MET A 1 -8.78 -1.18 8.87
N PRO A 2 -8.20 -1.67 7.78
CA PRO A 2 -6.78 -1.46 7.45
C PRO A 2 -6.43 0.01 7.22
N ILE A 3 -5.23 0.40 7.66
CA ILE A 3 -4.65 1.72 7.46
C ILE A 3 -3.24 1.54 6.90
N LEU A 4 -2.99 2.06 5.70
CA LEU A 4 -1.66 2.25 5.13
C LEU A 4 -1.07 3.55 5.68
N GLU A 5 0.13 3.50 6.20
CA GLU A 5 0.86 4.64 6.77
C GLU A 5 2.24 4.75 6.12
N PHE A 6 2.62 5.98 5.75
CA PHE A 6 3.91 6.30 5.16
C PHE A 6 4.88 6.83 6.23
N HIS A 7 6.15 6.40 6.17
CA HIS A 7 7.18 6.69 7.18
C HIS A 7 8.35 7.52 6.64
N ASN A 8 8.27 7.99 5.40
CA ASN A 8 9.27 8.86 4.81
C ASN A 8 8.73 9.66 3.60
N GLY A 9 9.50 10.69 3.23
CA GLY A 9 9.22 11.51 2.07
C GLY A 9 8.05 12.47 2.29
N PRO A 10 7.48 13.05 1.22
CA PRO A 10 6.47 14.10 1.37
C PRO A 10 5.08 13.61 1.80
N LEU A 11 4.88 12.29 1.93
CA LEU A 11 3.66 11.70 2.53
C LEU A 11 3.88 11.20 3.95
N ASP A 12 5.03 11.47 4.57
CA ASP A 12 5.30 11.00 5.93
C ASP A 12 4.16 11.37 6.90
N GLY A 13 3.65 10.37 7.61
CA GLY A 13 2.50 10.49 8.51
C GLY A 13 1.12 10.50 7.83
N ILE A 14 1.03 10.40 6.50
CA ILE A 14 -0.26 10.25 5.81
C ILE A 14 -0.80 8.83 6.03
N GLU A 15 -2.09 8.78 6.37
CA GLU A 15 -2.84 7.56 6.59
C GLU A 15 -3.93 7.38 5.53
N ILE A 16 -3.97 6.20 4.92
CA ILE A 16 -4.97 5.83 3.92
C ILE A 16 -5.73 4.60 4.42
N ARG A 17 -7.04 4.78 4.58
CA ARG A 17 -7.97 3.71 4.93
C ARG A 17 -8.44 3.00 3.67
N PHE A 18 -8.55 1.68 3.73
CA PHE A 18 -9.06 0.85 2.63
C PHE A 18 -9.76 -0.38 3.22
N GLU A 19 -10.69 -0.98 2.49
CA GLU A 19 -11.52 -2.05 3.05
C GLU A 19 -10.88 -3.43 2.91
N ARG A 20 -10.63 -3.85 1.67
CA ARG A 20 -10.20 -5.23 1.34
C ARG A 20 -9.00 -5.27 0.41
N GLU A 21 -8.97 -4.33 -0.53
CA GLU A 21 -7.88 -4.19 -1.48
C GLU A 21 -7.51 -2.72 -1.61
N LEU A 22 -6.24 -2.45 -1.88
CA LEU A 22 -5.76 -1.11 -2.20
C LEU A 22 -4.83 -1.24 -3.40
N ARG A 23 -5.12 -0.48 -4.45
CA ARG A 23 -4.26 -0.39 -5.62
C ARG A 23 -3.37 0.84 -5.51
N ILE A 24 -2.06 0.64 -5.47
CA ILE A 24 -1.08 1.71 -5.49
C ILE A 24 -0.52 1.81 -6.91
N VAL A 25 -0.77 2.91 -7.61
CA VAL A 25 -0.35 3.12 -9.00
C VAL A 25 0.50 4.38 -9.13
N PRO A 26 1.47 4.44 -10.07
CA PRO A 26 2.16 5.68 -10.35
C PRO A 26 1.22 6.71 -11.03
N GLU A 27 1.53 8.00 -10.90
CA GLU A 27 0.71 9.14 -11.42
C GLU A 27 0.36 9.04 -12.92
N ASN A 28 1.16 8.35 -13.72
CA ASN A 28 0.98 8.18 -15.16
C ASN A 28 0.18 6.93 -15.56
N VAL A 29 -0.34 6.15 -14.61
CA VAL A 29 -1.11 4.93 -14.88
C VAL A 29 -2.60 5.19 -14.62
N ALA A 30 -3.41 4.99 -15.66
CA ALA A 30 -4.86 5.02 -15.53
C ALA A 30 -5.31 3.88 -14.59
N SER A 31 -6.12 4.22 -13.59
CA SER A 31 -6.63 3.27 -12.62
C SER A 31 -8.10 3.56 -12.35
N GLU A 32 -8.89 2.49 -12.30
CA GLU A 32 -10.31 2.49 -11.95
C GLU A 32 -10.50 1.56 -10.75
N GLY A 33 -11.26 1.99 -9.74
CA GLY A 33 -11.52 1.22 -8.52
C GLY A 33 -11.86 2.12 -7.32
N PRO A 34 -12.49 1.56 -6.26
CA PRO A 34 -12.90 2.32 -5.09
C PRO A 34 -11.71 2.76 -4.22
N ASP A 35 -10.73 1.88 -4.04
CA ASP A 35 -9.56 2.10 -3.18
C ASP A 35 -8.29 2.15 -4.03
N VAL A 36 -8.04 3.33 -4.62
CA VAL A 36 -6.85 3.61 -5.43
C VAL A 36 -6.03 4.70 -4.76
N PHE A 37 -4.74 4.44 -4.57
CA PHE A 37 -3.77 5.44 -4.18
C PHE A 37 -2.79 5.74 -5.31
N ILE A 38 -2.64 7.03 -5.63
CA ILE A 38 -1.72 7.50 -6.66
C ILE A 38 -0.37 7.85 -6.01
N TYR A 39 0.67 7.13 -6.38
CA TYR A 39 2.04 7.29 -5.91
C TYR A 39 2.84 8.24 -6.82
N PRO A 40 3.23 9.44 -6.36
CA PRO A 40 3.79 10.47 -7.23
C PRO A 40 5.33 10.50 -7.31
N TYR A 41 6.06 9.69 -6.51
CA TYR A 41 7.50 9.92 -6.30
C TYR A 41 8.44 9.09 -7.17
N ASP A 42 7.98 7.99 -7.73
CA ASP A 42 8.81 7.15 -8.58
C ASP A 42 8.02 6.79 -9.84
N ARG A 43 8.53 7.23 -11.00
CA ARG A 43 7.92 6.95 -12.30
C ARG A 43 8.30 5.57 -12.84
N LEU A 44 9.32 4.94 -12.25
CA LEU A 44 9.72 3.56 -12.54
C LEU A 44 9.01 2.56 -11.61
N PHE A 45 8.23 3.05 -10.66
CA PHE A 45 7.37 2.24 -9.82
C PHE A 45 6.29 1.57 -10.66
N GLY A 46 6.29 0.25 -10.69
CA GLY A 46 5.18 -0.54 -11.21
C GLY A 46 4.02 -0.53 -10.23
N ALA A 47 2.80 -0.70 -10.72
CA ALA A 47 1.64 -0.78 -9.84
C ALA A 47 1.75 -1.96 -8.87
N VAL A 48 1.14 -1.78 -7.69
CA VAL A 48 1.12 -2.76 -6.62
C VAL A 48 -0.30 -2.90 -6.12
N LEU A 49 -0.71 -4.14 -5.88
CA LEU A 49 -2.02 -4.47 -5.35
C LEU A 49 -1.84 -5.06 -3.95
N VAL A 50 -2.52 -4.49 -2.98
CA VAL A 50 -2.47 -4.91 -1.59
C VAL A 50 -3.79 -5.55 -1.23
N TYR A 51 -3.75 -6.77 -0.72
CA TYR A 51 -4.92 -7.51 -0.26
C TYR A 51 -4.86 -7.73 1.24
N THR A 52 -5.95 -7.44 1.94
CA THR A 52 -6.04 -7.69 3.38
C THR A 52 -6.23 -9.17 3.67
N GLY A 53 -5.48 -9.69 4.63
CA GLY A 53 -5.70 -10.99 5.24
C GLY A 53 -5.94 -10.90 6.75
N ASP A 54 -6.04 -12.06 7.39
CA ASP A 54 -6.30 -12.15 8.83
C ASP A 54 -5.08 -11.70 9.65
N GLU A 55 -3.88 -12.14 9.28
CA GLU A 55 -2.63 -11.89 10.02
C GLU A 55 -1.77 -10.76 9.42
N GLY A 56 -2.08 -10.33 8.20
CA GLY A 56 -1.29 -9.34 7.48
C GLY A 56 -1.93 -8.93 6.16
N VAL A 57 -1.10 -8.45 5.25
CA VAL A 57 -1.47 -8.15 3.87
C VAL A 57 -0.67 -8.99 2.91
N ARG A 58 -1.26 -9.32 1.76
CA ARG A 58 -0.52 -9.79 0.60
C ARG A 58 -0.26 -8.62 -0.33
N VAL A 59 0.99 -8.39 -0.68
CA VAL A 59 1.40 -7.35 -1.62
C VAL A 59 1.81 -8.04 -2.92
N GLU A 60 1.05 -7.80 -3.99
CA GLU A 60 1.27 -8.34 -5.33
C GLU A 60 1.79 -7.23 -6.26
N ARG A 61 2.87 -7.53 -6.98
CA ARG A 61 3.50 -6.63 -7.95
C ARG A 61 3.04 -6.98 -9.37
N GLU A 62 3.12 -6.03 -10.29
CA GLU A 62 2.77 -6.24 -11.71
C GLU A 62 3.49 -7.40 -12.40
N ASN A 63 4.68 -7.79 -11.93
CA ASN A 63 5.42 -8.93 -12.47
C ASN A 63 4.90 -10.29 -11.95
N GLY A 64 3.85 -10.31 -11.13
CA GLY A 64 3.27 -11.50 -10.52
C GLY A 64 3.96 -11.96 -9.23
N GLU A 65 5.00 -11.25 -8.77
CA GLU A 65 5.61 -11.53 -7.47
C GLU A 65 4.67 -11.10 -6.35
N SER A 66 4.52 -11.96 -5.34
CA SER A 66 3.74 -11.65 -4.15
C SER A 66 4.54 -11.90 -2.88
N VAL A 67 4.29 -11.06 -1.87
CA VAL A 67 4.87 -11.18 -0.54
C VAL A 67 3.77 -10.98 0.51
N ASP A 68 3.74 -11.87 1.49
CA ASP A 68 2.86 -11.73 2.65
C ASP A 68 3.62 -10.93 3.73
N VAL A 69 3.02 -9.83 4.18
CA VAL A 69 3.58 -8.89 5.15
C VAL A 69 2.68 -8.83 6.37
N PRO A 70 3.16 -9.20 7.58
CA PRO A 70 2.37 -9.07 8.80
C PRO A 70 1.98 -7.62 9.09
N TYR A 71 0.82 -7.41 9.73
CA TYR A 71 0.42 -6.06 10.13
C TYR A 71 1.46 -5.43 11.08
N GLY A 72 1.64 -4.11 10.97
CA GLY A 72 2.56 -3.33 11.79
C GLY A 72 4.04 -3.43 11.39
N ILE A 73 4.38 -4.27 10.41
CA ILE A 73 5.74 -4.34 9.87
C ILE A 73 5.94 -3.22 8.84
N ILE A 74 7.05 -2.50 8.99
CA ILE A 74 7.51 -1.53 8.00
C ILE A 74 8.22 -2.28 6.87
N PHE A 75 7.84 -2.01 5.63
CA PHE A 75 8.45 -2.55 4.43
C PHE A 75 8.70 -1.46 3.40
N LEU A 76 9.61 -1.74 2.47
CA LEU A 76 10.00 -0.82 1.41
C LEU A 76 9.20 -1.11 0.15
N LEU A 77 8.53 -0.09 -0.37
CA LEU A 77 7.83 -0.11 -1.64
C LEU A 77 8.39 0.99 -2.55
N GLY A 78 9.10 0.60 -3.62
CA GLY A 78 9.91 1.54 -4.39
C GLY A 78 10.99 2.17 -3.51
N ASN A 79 10.88 3.48 -3.27
CA ASN A 79 11.74 4.27 -2.40
C ASN A 79 11.06 4.76 -1.10
N THR A 80 9.87 4.22 -0.79
CA THR A 80 9.08 4.65 0.37
C THR A 80 8.89 3.53 1.39
N TYR A 81 9.17 3.86 2.65
CA TYR A 81 8.88 3.02 3.80
C TYR A 81 7.43 3.19 4.18
N LEU A 82 6.73 2.07 4.30
CA LEU A 82 5.31 2.06 4.62
C LEU A 82 4.96 0.86 5.48
N SER A 83 3.89 0.99 6.27
CA SER A 83 3.34 -0.09 7.07
C SER A 83 1.85 -0.15 6.89
N ILE A 84 1.28 -1.33 7.08
CA ILE A 84 -0.17 -1.49 7.13
C ILE A 84 -0.53 -2.01 8.51
N ARG A 85 -1.44 -1.32 9.19
CA ARG A 85 -1.95 -1.70 10.51
C ARG A 85 -3.46 -1.89 10.47
N LYS A 86 -3.99 -2.74 11.34
CA LYS A 86 -5.43 -2.78 11.59
C LYS A 86 -5.77 -1.70 12.59
N GLU A 87 -6.78 -0.89 12.29
CA GLU A 87 -7.44 -0.06 13.29
C GLU A 87 -8.00 -1.01 14.36
N GLU A 88 -7.40 -1.00 15.55
CA GLU A 88 -7.94 -1.70 16.71
C GLU A 88 -9.24 -0.96 17.09
N GLY A 89 -10.34 -1.70 17.12
CA GLY A 89 -11.63 -1.15 17.55
C GLY A 89 -11.49 -0.64 18.98
N GLY A 90 -11.83 0.63 19.19
CA GLY A 90 -12.10 1.18 20.52
C GLY A 90 -13.37 0.61 21.13
#